data_AF-A0A2N5JL54-F1
#
_entry.id   AF-A0A2N5JL54-F1
#
_cell.length_a   1.000
_cell.length_b   1.000
_cell.length_c   1.000
_cell.angle_alpha   90.00
_cell.angle_beta   90.00
_cell.angle_gamma   90.00
#
_symmetry.space_group_name_H-M   'P 1'
#
loop_
_entity.id
_entity.type
_entity.pdbx_description
1 polymer ?
#
loop_
_entity_poly.entity_id
_entity_poly.type
_entity_poly.pdbx_seq_one_letter_code
_entity_poly.pdbx_strand_id
1 'polypeptide(L)'
;PFQTFYKILLPLAAPGMVTTGLLAFIAAWNEYLFALSFTQTPDKRTVTIAITAFEGVTASSFEQPWGQIMAASVLVTIPLIILTLIFQKRIIAGLTAGAVKG
;
A
#
# COMPACT_ATOMS: atom_id res chain seq x y z
N PRO A 1 -5.72 35.00 0.10
CA PRO A 1 -5.52 33.80 -0.75
C PRO A 1 -5.42 32.47 0.02
N PHE A 2 -4.50 32.33 1.00
CA PHE A 2 -4.33 31.08 1.75
C PHE A 2 -5.55 30.66 2.57
N GLN A 3 -6.27 31.60 3.19
CA GLN A 3 -7.46 31.29 3.98
C GLN A 3 -8.60 30.69 3.15
N THR A 4 -8.81 31.19 1.92
CA THR A 4 -9.79 30.65 0.96
C THR A 4 -9.44 29.23 0.54
N PHE A 5 -8.15 28.97 0.29
CA PHE A 5 -7.68 27.64 -0.07
C PHE A 5 -7.96 26.61 1.03
N TYR A 6 -7.52 26.86 2.26
CA TYR A 6 -7.67 25.90 3.36
C TYR A 6 -9.11 25.74 3.86
N LYS A 7 -9.93 26.81 3.86
CA LYS A 7 -11.30 26.76 4.41
C LYS A 7 -12.37 26.37 3.41
N ILE A 8 -12.12 26.54 2.10
CA ILE A 8 -13.15 26.33 1.07
C ILE A 8 -12.72 25.25 0.09
N LEU A 9 -11.58 25.42 -0.59
CA LEU A 9 -11.14 24.48 -1.63
C LEU A 9 -10.70 23.12 -1.05
N LEU A 10 -9.92 23.13 0.02
CA LEU A 10 -9.34 21.93 0.62
C LEU A 10 -10.41 20.96 1.19
N PRO A 11 -11.41 21.39 1.98
CA PRO A 11 -12.47 20.49 2.44
C PRO A 11 -13.38 19.98 1.31
N LEU A 12 -13.56 20.78 0.25
CA LEU A 12 -14.32 20.36 -0.94
C LEU A 12 -13.57 19.27 -1.73
N ALA A 13 -12.24 19.38 -1.82
CA ALA A 13 -11.38 18.39 -2.48
C ALA A 13 -11.03 17.19 -1.58
N ALA A 14 -11.15 17.32 -0.26
CA ALA A 14 -10.79 16.29 0.73
C ALA A 14 -11.35 14.88 0.43
N PRO A 15 -12.64 14.69 0.09
CA PRO A 15 -13.14 13.35 -0.24
C PRO A 15 -12.45 12.74 -1.47
N GLY A 16 -12.12 13.54 -2.49
CA GLY A 16 -11.35 13.07 -3.65
C GLY A 16 -9.90 12.76 -3.32
N MET A 17 -9.24 13.64 -2.55
CA MET A 17 -7.85 13.46 -2.13
C MET A 17 -7.64 12.20 -1.27
N VAL A 18 -8.62 11.83 -0.44
CA VAL A 18 -8.54 10.59 0.35
C VAL A 18 -8.49 9.36 -0.56
N THR A 19 -9.30 9.35 -1.61
CA THR A 19 -9.35 8.24 -2.58
C THR A 19 -8.04 8.15 -3.37
N THR A 20 -7.56 9.27 -3.91
CA THR A 20 -6.29 9.34 -4.63
C THR A 20 -5.11 8.97 -3.73
N GLY A 21 -5.09 9.46 -2.49
CA GLY A 21 -4.05 9.14 -1.52
C GLY A 21 -4.02 7.67 -1.13
N LEU A 22 -5.19 7.03 -1.02
CA LEU A 22 -5.26 5.59 -0.78
C LEU A 22 -4.74 4.78 -1.98
N LEU A 23 -5.14 5.14 -3.20
CA LEU A 23 -4.64 4.46 -4.41
C LEU A 23 -3.13 4.64 -4.54
N ALA A 24 -2.60 5.83 -4.25
CA ALA A 24 -1.17 6.09 -4.21
C ALA A 24 -0.45 5.26 -3.13
N PHE A 25 -1.06 5.12 -1.94
CA PHE A 25 -0.53 4.26 -0.88
C PHE A 25 -0.48 2.79 -1.33
N ILE A 26 -1.57 2.27 -1.91
CA ILE A 26 -1.63 0.89 -2.41
C ILE A 26 -0.55 0.67 -3.48
N ALA A 27 -0.39 1.61 -4.41
CA ALA A 27 0.65 1.53 -5.43
C ALA A 27 2.07 1.51 -4.82
N ALA A 28 2.36 2.44 -3.90
CA ALA A 28 3.66 2.51 -3.24
C ALA A 28 3.95 1.29 -2.33
N TRP A 29 2.92 0.73 -1.70
CA TRP A 29 3.05 -0.44 -0.83
C TRP A 29 3.34 -1.73 -1.62
N ASN A 30 2.72 -1.87 -2.79
CA ASN A 30 2.93 -3.02 -3.68
C ASN A 30 4.17 -2.88 -4.57
N GLU A 31 4.82 -1.73 -4.56
CA GLU A 31 5.96 -1.47 -5.42
C GLU A 31 7.16 -2.35 -5.04
N TYR A 32 7.50 -3.28 -5.94
CA TYR A 32 8.57 -4.26 -5.74
C TYR A 32 9.85 -3.90 -6.50
N LEU A 33 9.73 -3.39 -7.73
CA LEU A 33 10.87 -3.20 -8.63
C LEU A 33 11.78 -2.07 -8.16
N PHE A 34 11.19 -0.94 -7.77
CA PHE A 34 11.98 0.16 -7.21
C PHE A 34 12.62 -0.21 -5.88
N ALA A 35 11.89 -0.97 -5.06
CA ALA A 35 12.41 -1.42 -3.80
C ALA A 35 13.63 -2.35 -4.02
N LEU A 36 13.51 -3.36 -4.90
CA LEU A 36 14.60 -4.29 -5.23
C LEU A 36 15.84 -3.56 -5.75
N SER A 37 15.64 -2.55 -6.60
CA SER A 37 16.74 -1.79 -7.20
C SER A 37 17.46 -0.88 -6.20
N PHE A 38 16.72 -0.16 -5.36
CA PHE A 38 17.27 0.91 -4.51
C PHE A 38 17.53 0.51 -3.06
N THR A 39 16.95 -0.58 -2.55
CA THR A 39 17.11 -1.00 -1.14
C THR A 39 17.95 -2.27 -1.00
N GLN A 40 19.20 -2.17 -1.44
CA GLN A 40 20.16 -3.29 -1.38
C GLN A 40 20.74 -3.49 0.04
N THR A 41 20.65 -2.49 0.92
CA THR A 41 21.10 -2.58 2.33
C THR A 41 20.02 -3.21 3.23
N PRO A 42 20.37 -4.14 4.15
CA PRO A 42 19.39 -4.85 4.99
C PRO A 42 18.45 -3.93 5.77
N ASP A 43 18.96 -2.81 6.31
CA ASP A 43 18.21 -1.89 7.17
C ASP A 43 17.18 -1.02 6.42
N LYS A 44 17.19 -1.05 5.09
CA LYS A 44 16.28 -0.26 4.24
C LYS A 44 15.33 -1.11 3.41
N ARG A 45 15.33 -2.43 3.60
CA ARG A 45 14.50 -3.32 2.80
C ARG A 45 13.02 -3.08 3.10
N THR A 46 12.25 -2.92 2.04
CA THR A 46 10.80 -2.89 2.15
C THR A 46 10.26 -4.29 2.42
N VAL A 47 9.05 -4.33 2.99
CA VAL A 47 8.34 -5.56 3.32
C VAL A 47 8.22 -6.49 2.09
N THR A 48 8.08 -5.93 0.89
CA THR A 48 7.98 -6.64 -0.40
C THR A 48 9.24 -7.41 -0.78
N ILE A 49 10.44 -6.93 -0.42
CA ILE A 49 11.72 -7.64 -0.66
C ILE A 49 12.06 -8.57 0.48
N ALA A 50 11.63 -8.25 1.71
CA ALA A 50 11.90 -9.09 2.86
C ALA A 50 11.33 -10.51 2.69
N ILE A 51 10.24 -10.67 1.94
CA ILE A 51 9.68 -11.99 1.60
C ILE A 51 10.67 -12.81 0.75
N THR A 52 11.29 -12.21 -0.27
CA THR A 52 12.23 -12.92 -1.16
C THR A 52 13.54 -13.27 -0.45
N ALA A 53 13.90 -12.56 0.62
CA ALA A 53 15.03 -12.92 1.45
C ALA A 53 14.84 -14.28 2.16
N PHE A 54 13.59 -14.72 2.45
CA PHE A 54 13.34 -16.06 3.01
C PHE A 54 13.68 -17.18 2.02
N GLU A 55 13.65 -16.91 0.71
CA GLU A 55 14.10 -17.87 -0.30
C GLU A 55 15.62 -18.06 -0.29
N GLY A 56 16.40 -17.04 0.10
CA GLY A 56 17.86 -17.08 0.11
C GLY A 56 18.51 -17.49 1.44
N VAL A 57 17.88 -17.22 2.58
CA VAL A 57 18.44 -17.48 3.92
C VAL A 57 18.18 -18.91 4.40
N THR A 58 17.07 -19.52 3.99
CA THR A 58 16.68 -20.90 4.39
C THR A 58 16.86 -21.90 3.24
N ALA A 59 17.66 -21.55 2.22
CA ALA A 59 18.01 -22.43 1.10
C ALA A 59 18.99 -23.54 1.51
N SER A 60 18.76 -24.22 2.62
CA SER A 60 19.14 -25.63 2.71
C SER A 60 18.30 -26.36 1.66
N SER A 61 18.95 -26.91 0.63
CA SER A 61 18.36 -27.40 -0.63
C SER A 61 17.29 -28.51 -0.51
N PHE A 62 16.83 -28.82 0.70
CA PHE A 62 15.91 -29.90 1.03
C PHE A 62 14.65 -29.46 1.79
N GLU A 63 14.56 -28.21 2.26
CA GLU A 63 13.42 -27.74 3.04
C GLU A 63 12.99 -26.33 2.57
N GLN A 64 12.00 -26.29 1.69
CA GLN A 64 11.49 -25.02 1.17
C GLN A 64 10.53 -24.40 2.20
N PRO A 65 10.82 -23.19 2.73
CA PRO A 65 10.12 -22.63 3.88
C PRO A 65 8.76 -22.00 3.51
N TRP A 66 7.86 -22.77 2.90
CA TRP A 66 6.52 -22.31 2.50
C TRP A 66 5.74 -21.71 3.66
N GLY A 67 5.87 -22.28 4.87
CA GLY A 67 5.22 -21.75 6.07
C GLY A 67 5.66 -20.32 6.42
N GLN A 68 6.96 -20.01 6.29
CA GLN A 68 7.49 -18.69 6.60
C GLN A 68 7.08 -17.67 5.52
N ILE A 69 7.12 -18.06 4.25
CA ILE A 69 6.71 -17.22 3.12
C ILE A 69 5.21 -16.88 3.22
N MET A 70 4.37 -17.88 3.52
CA MET A 70 2.92 -17.67 3.68
C MET A 70 2.60 -16.82 4.92
N ALA A 71 3.28 -17.05 6.05
CA ALA A 71 3.12 -16.23 7.25
C ALA A 71 3.52 -14.77 7.01
N ALA A 72 4.65 -14.54 6.34
CA ALA A 72 5.08 -13.21 5.92
C ALA A 72 4.02 -12.55 5.02
N SER A 73 3.52 -13.27 4.00
CA SER A 73 2.50 -12.77 3.07
C SER A 73 1.20 -12.33 3.77
N VAL A 74 0.75 -13.08 4.78
CA VAL A 74 -0.41 -12.69 5.60
C VAL A 74 -0.12 -11.38 6.35
N LEU A 75 1.06 -11.27 6.99
CA LEU A 75 1.46 -10.06 7.72
C LEU A 75 1.54 -8.83 6.80
N VAL A 76 2.03 -8.98 5.57
CA VAL A 76 2.08 -7.89 4.57
C VAL A 76 0.69 -7.41 4.16
N THR A 77 -0.30 -8.31 4.18
CA THR A 77 -1.67 -8.01 3.75
C THR A 77 -2.49 -7.31 4.84
N ILE A 78 -2.15 -7.49 6.12
CA ILE A 78 -2.89 -6.90 7.25
C ILE A 78 -3.02 -5.36 7.17
N PRO A 79 -1.95 -4.58 6.93
CA PRO A 79 -2.05 -3.11 6.84
C PRO A 79 -2.99 -2.64 5.72
N LEU A 80 -2.98 -3.33 4.58
CA LEU A 80 -3.88 -3.04 3.46
C LEU A 80 -5.34 -3.33 3.85
N ILE A 81 -5.60 -4.44 4.55
CA ILE A 81 -6.94 -4.74 5.06
C ILE A 81 -7.41 -3.66 6.04
N ILE A 82 -6.56 -3.25 6.99
CA ILE A 82 -6.92 -2.20 7.96
C ILE A 82 -7.26 -0.88 7.24
N LEU A 83 -6.42 -0.46 6.30
CA LEU A 83 -6.67 0.77 5.54
C LEU A 83 -7.93 0.69 4.70
N THR A 84 -8.14 -0.42 3.99
CA THR A 84 -9.36 -0.61 3.20
C THR A 84 -10.60 -0.59 4.08
N LEU A 85 -10.59 -1.22 5.26
CA LEU A 85 -11.72 -1.18 6.21
C LEU A 85 -12.01 0.24 6.73
N ILE A 86 -10.98 1.04 7.02
CA ILE A 86 -11.14 2.43 7.46
C ILE A 86 -11.73 3.29 6.33
N PHE A 87 -11.26 3.11 5.10
CA PHE A 87 -11.57 3.99 3.97
C PHE A 87 -12.66 3.48 3.02
N GLN A 88 -13.16 2.25 3.17
CA GLN A 88 -14.12 1.61 2.25
C GLN A 88 -15.32 2.50 1.90
N LYS A 89 -15.90 3.19 2.88
CA LYS A 89 -17.05 4.09 2.67
C LYS A 89 -16.70 5.27 1.77
N ARG A 90 -15.48 5.80 1.89
CA ARG A 90 -14.99 6.94 1.07
C ARG A 90 -14.56 6.48 -0.31
N ILE A 91 -13.98 5.29 -0.45
CA ILE A 91 -13.62 4.70 -1.74
C ILE A 91 -14.88 4.52 -2.61
N ILE A 92 -15.92 3.92 -2.04
CA ILE A 92 -17.18 3.67 -2.74
C ILE A 92 -17.86 5.00 -3.12
N ALA A 93 -17.85 5.98 -2.21
CA ALA A 93 -18.39 7.32 -2.49
C ALA A 93 -17.60 8.06 -3.59
N GLY A 94 -16.27 7.94 -3.61
CA GLY A 94 -15.42 8.54 -4.64
C GLY A 94 -15.61 7.90 -6.02
N LEU A 95 -15.70 6.57 -6.08
CA LEU A 95 -15.96 5.84 -7.34
C LEU A 95 -17.35 6.14 -7.92
N THR A 96 -18.38 6.21 -7.07
CA THR A 96 -19.75 6.50 -7.51
C THR A 96 -19.97 7.98 -7.86
N ALA A 97 -19.37 8.93 -7.13
CA ALA A 97 -19.47 10.36 -7.46
C ALA A 97 -18.81 10.72 -8.80
N GLY A 98 -17.78 9.96 -9.23
CA GLY A 98 -17.18 10.09 -10.56
C GLY A 98 -18.02 9.45 -11.68
N ALA A 99 -18.73 8.36 -11.38
CA ALA A 99 -19.55 7.63 -12.35
C ALA A 99 -20.89 8.29 -12.70
N VAL A 100 -21.43 9.17 -11.83
CA VAL A 100 -22.76 9.79 -12.01
C VAL A 100 -22.70 11.14 -12.74
N LYS A 101 -21.51 11.66 -13.05
CA LYS A 101 -21.33 12.90 -13.83
C LYS A 101 -20.92 12.67 -15.30
N GLY A 102 -20.97 11.43 -15.77
CA GLY A 102 -20.89 11.06 -17.19
C GLY A 102 -22.26 11.02 -17.83
#